data_AF-A0A8J8FLT7-F1
#
_entry.id   AF-A0A8J8FLT7-F1
#
_cell.length_a   1.000
_cell.length_b   1.000
_cell.length_c   1.000
_cell.angle_alpha   90.00
_cell.angle_beta   90.00
_cell.angle_gamma   90.00
#
_symmetry.space_group_name_H-M   'P 1'
#
loop_
_entity.id
_entity.type
_entity.pdbx_description
1 polymer ?
#
loop_
_entity_poly.entity_id
_entity_poly.type
_entity_poly.pdbx_seq_one_letter_code
_entity_poly.pdbx_strand_id
1 'polypeptide(L)'
;ASAGVLIGFSGSGGTPLIAANEIEWFTPQSEYRPTEYIQGWMAFWFEEDKRLKVAKQFQQQRISYLQKVWGKDRDLKNEGFTLDNLAIKQALENFSNKIDHCQNVTNLLLVEAQLTKSLYKIAANNTKQKDFTRQHDSTDDANAFLNHGNYLAYGLAATTLWVLGIPHGFAVMHGKTRRGALVFDVADLIKDTLILPWAFICAKEQATEQEFRQQCLQNFTQHKALDFMFEAVKQASLEGKDL
;
A
#
# COMPACT_ATOMS: atom_id res chain seq x y z
N ALA A 1 14.91 5.89 20.19
CA ALA A 1 13.87 4.89 20.48
C ALA A 1 12.73 5.48 21.32
N SER A 2 13.02 6.19 22.42
CA SER A 2 12.01 6.77 23.33
C SER A 2 10.97 7.69 22.68
N ALA A 3 11.27 8.31 21.54
CA ALA A 3 10.31 9.11 20.78
C ALA A 3 9.32 8.26 19.92
N GLY A 4 9.40 6.92 19.98
CA GLY A 4 8.55 6.03 19.19
C GLY A 4 8.80 6.06 17.68
N VAL A 5 9.96 6.55 17.24
CA VAL A 5 10.33 6.65 15.83
C VAL A 5 10.89 5.32 15.32
N LEU A 6 10.33 4.79 14.24
CA LEU A 6 10.87 3.62 13.53
C LEU A 6 12.08 4.00 12.69
N ILE A 7 13.07 3.11 12.66
CA ILE A 7 14.23 3.22 11.78
C ILE A 7 14.19 2.05 10.81
N GLY A 8 14.18 2.34 9.52
CA GLY A 8 14.26 1.34 8.45
C GLY A 8 15.53 1.52 7.64
N PHE A 9 16.30 0.45 7.44
CA PHE A 9 17.41 0.43 6.48
C PHE A 9 16.93 -0.25 5.19
N SER A 10 16.88 0.52 4.11
CA SER A 10 16.64 0.03 2.75
C SER A 10 17.95 0.04 1.95
N GLY A 11 18.08 -0.86 0.97
CA GLY A 11 19.23 -0.86 0.08
C GLY A 11 19.25 0.37 -0.85
N SER A 12 20.45 0.78 -1.28
CA SER A 12 20.65 1.73 -2.38
C SER A 12 21.26 1.02 -3.58
N GLY A 13 20.54 0.96 -4.70
CA GLY A 13 21.12 0.73 -6.05
C GLY A 13 21.97 -0.52 -6.30
N GLY A 14 22.03 -1.49 -5.39
CA GLY A 14 22.76 -2.74 -5.56
C GLY A 14 24.28 -2.62 -5.31
N THR A 15 24.73 -3.31 -4.25
CA THR A 15 26.12 -3.58 -3.81
C THR A 15 26.92 -2.46 -3.10
N PRO A 16 27.62 -2.79 -1.99
CA PRO A 16 27.72 -4.11 -1.34
C PRO A 16 26.39 -4.58 -0.69
N LEU A 17 26.28 -5.86 -0.36
CA LEU A 17 25.09 -6.42 0.30
C LEU A 17 24.95 -5.81 1.71
N ILE A 18 24.08 -4.79 1.86
CA ILE A 18 23.84 -4.09 3.13
C ILE A 18 22.78 -4.83 3.97
N ALA A 19 21.78 -5.44 3.34
CA ALA A 19 20.74 -6.23 3.99
C ALA A 19 20.27 -7.38 3.08
N ALA A 20 19.91 -8.53 3.65
CA ALA A 20 19.32 -9.67 2.93
C ALA A 20 17.79 -9.57 2.74
N ASN A 21 17.20 -8.46 3.19
CA ASN A 21 15.77 -8.16 3.19
C ASN A 21 15.56 -6.82 2.44
N GLU A 22 14.40 -6.59 1.82
CA GLU A 22 14.11 -5.32 1.11
C GLU A 22 14.21 -4.10 2.06
N ILE A 23 13.71 -4.24 3.29
CA ILE A 23 13.87 -3.27 4.38
C ILE A 23 14.05 -4.04 5.69
N GLU A 24 15.09 -3.71 6.47
CA GLU A 24 15.19 -4.15 7.87
C GLU A 24 14.69 -3.05 8.81
N TRP A 25 13.69 -3.39 9.63
CA TRP A 25 13.06 -2.45 10.57
C TRP A 25 13.61 -2.63 11.99
N PHE A 26 14.15 -1.54 12.54
CA PHE A 26 14.47 -1.42 13.96
C PHE A 26 13.32 -0.71 14.66
N THR A 27 12.54 -1.49 15.40
CA THR A 27 11.36 -1.03 16.13
C THR A 27 11.71 -0.74 17.59
N PRO A 28 11.30 0.41 18.15
CA PRO A 28 11.50 0.68 19.58
C PRO A 28 10.88 -0.41 20.46
N GLN A 29 11.65 -0.94 21.42
CA GLN A 29 11.24 -2.04 22.31
C GLN A 29 10.88 -1.58 23.73
N SER A 30 11.31 -0.39 24.13
CA SER A 30 11.09 0.15 25.49
C SER A 30 9.70 0.75 25.69
N GLU A 31 8.92 0.90 24.61
CA GLU A 31 7.59 1.50 24.63
C GLU A 31 6.51 0.40 24.53
N TYR A 32 5.94 -0.02 25.66
CA TYR A 32 4.89 -1.05 25.69
C TYR A 32 3.70 -0.67 24.80
N ARG A 33 3.21 -1.63 24.02
CA ARG A 33 2.13 -1.45 23.03
C ARG A 33 0.82 -2.08 23.52
N PRO A 34 -0.35 -1.60 23.06
CA PRO A 34 -1.62 -2.25 23.35
C PRO A 34 -1.61 -3.71 22.87
N THR A 35 -2.08 -4.62 23.70
CA THR A 35 -2.06 -6.06 23.41
C THR A 35 -3.33 -6.56 22.72
N GLU A 36 -4.42 -5.80 22.79
CA GLU A 36 -5.74 -6.18 22.27
C GLU A 36 -5.75 -6.46 20.76
N TYR A 37 -4.95 -5.72 19.98
CA TYR A 37 -4.88 -5.85 18.52
C TYR A 37 -4.08 -7.07 18.09
N ILE A 38 -2.95 -7.37 18.75
CA ILE A 38 -2.19 -8.59 18.46
C ILE A 38 -2.94 -9.84 18.92
N GLN A 39 -3.64 -9.78 20.06
CA GLN A 39 -4.52 -10.87 20.50
C GLN A 39 -5.63 -11.11 19.47
N GLY A 40 -6.25 -10.03 18.97
CA GLY A 40 -7.25 -10.12 17.89
C GLY A 40 -6.67 -10.69 16.59
N TRP A 41 -5.48 -10.24 16.19
CA TRP A 41 -4.79 -10.75 15.00
C TRP A 41 -4.51 -12.25 15.10
N MET A 42 -4.00 -12.70 16.26
CA MET A 42 -3.68 -14.12 16.49
C MET A 42 -4.92 -15.01 16.57
N ALA A 43 -6.08 -14.47 16.93
CA ALA A 43 -7.33 -15.22 17.00
C ALA A 43 -7.77 -15.78 15.63
N PHE A 44 -7.42 -15.11 14.53
CA PHE A 44 -7.78 -15.56 13.18
C PHE A 44 -6.58 -16.02 12.34
N TRP A 45 -5.37 -15.51 12.60
CA TRP A 45 -4.28 -15.61 11.63
C TRP A 45 -3.84 -17.05 11.32
N PHE A 46 -4.03 -18.00 12.23
CA PHE A 46 -3.65 -19.39 11.98
C PHE A 46 -4.60 -20.11 11.03
N GLU A 47 -5.84 -19.62 10.89
CA GLU A 47 -6.88 -20.20 10.05
C GLU A 47 -6.85 -19.58 8.64
N GLU A 48 -6.67 -20.41 7.60
CA GLU A 48 -6.49 -19.92 6.23
C GLU A 48 -7.72 -19.20 5.69
N ASP A 49 -8.92 -19.72 5.94
CA ASP A 49 -10.15 -19.10 5.48
C ASP A 49 -10.38 -17.73 6.14
N LYS A 50 -10.07 -17.59 7.43
CA LYS A 50 -10.19 -16.32 8.13
C LYS A 50 -9.15 -15.31 7.66
N ARG A 51 -7.89 -15.74 7.43
CA ARG A 51 -6.88 -14.89 6.78
C ARG A 51 -7.35 -14.40 5.41
N LEU A 52 -7.95 -15.26 4.60
CA LEU A 52 -8.48 -14.88 3.29
C LEU A 52 -9.60 -13.85 3.43
N LYS A 53 -10.51 -14.00 4.40
CA LYS A 53 -11.56 -12.99 4.68
C LYS A 53 -10.94 -11.62 4.96
N VAL A 54 -9.91 -11.56 5.83
CA VAL A 54 -9.20 -10.31 6.15
C VAL A 54 -8.44 -9.76 4.95
N ALA A 55 -7.81 -10.61 4.14
CA ALA A 55 -7.14 -10.18 2.91
C ALA A 55 -8.13 -9.53 1.91
N LYS A 56 -9.32 -10.11 1.75
CA LYS A 56 -10.40 -9.53 0.93
C LYS A 56 -10.88 -8.19 1.51
N GLN A 57 -11.04 -8.11 2.83
CA GLN A 57 -11.40 -6.87 3.52
C GLN A 57 -10.39 -5.75 3.23
N PHE A 58 -9.08 -6.04 3.28
CA PHE A 58 -8.06 -5.05 2.92
C PHE A 58 -8.18 -4.58 1.47
N GLN A 59 -8.46 -5.47 0.52
CA GLN A 59 -8.66 -5.08 -0.88
C GLN A 59 -9.95 -4.25 -1.09
N GLN A 60 -11.02 -4.54 -0.33
CA GLN A 60 -12.24 -3.72 -0.31
C GLN A 60 -11.98 -2.33 0.30
N GLN A 61 -11.21 -2.25 1.39
CA GLN A 61 -10.81 -0.98 1.98
C GLN A 61 -9.90 -0.16 1.05
N ARG A 62 -8.97 -0.81 0.33
CA ARG A 62 -8.13 -0.18 -0.71
C ARG A 62 -8.98 0.52 -1.76
N ILE A 63 -9.97 -0.15 -2.35
CA ILE A 63 -10.83 0.49 -3.36
C ILE A 63 -11.73 1.58 -2.76
N SER A 64 -12.24 1.39 -1.55
CA SER A 64 -13.09 2.38 -0.87
C SER A 64 -12.31 3.67 -0.60
N TYR A 65 -11.06 3.54 -0.15
CA TYR A 65 -10.16 4.68 0.05
C TYR A 65 -9.81 5.37 -1.27
N LEU A 66 -9.51 4.61 -2.32
CA LEU A 66 -9.28 5.13 -3.67
C LEU A 66 -10.48 5.95 -4.16
N GLN A 67 -11.68 5.38 -4.07
CA GLN A 67 -12.91 6.06 -4.47
C GLN A 67 -13.16 7.33 -3.67
N LYS A 68 -12.92 7.30 -2.34
CA LYS A 68 -13.05 8.46 -1.48
C LYS A 68 -12.10 9.59 -1.87
N VAL A 69 -10.84 9.29 -2.14
CA VAL A 69 -9.82 10.28 -2.48
C VAL A 69 -10.05 10.81 -3.90
N TRP A 70 -10.12 9.96 -4.92
CA TRP A 70 -10.29 10.40 -6.31
C TRP A 70 -11.68 11.02 -6.57
N GLY A 71 -12.66 10.72 -5.71
CA GLY A 71 -13.97 11.36 -5.72
C GLY A 71 -13.97 12.80 -5.18
N LYS A 72 -12.94 13.23 -4.44
CA LYS A 72 -12.91 14.54 -3.76
C LYS A 72 -11.70 15.41 -4.11
N ASP A 73 -10.55 14.81 -4.37
CA ASP A 73 -9.32 15.55 -4.60
C ASP A 73 -9.37 16.30 -5.94
N ARG A 74 -9.23 17.62 -5.90
CA ARG A 74 -9.36 18.46 -7.09
C ARG A 74 -8.16 18.32 -8.01
N ASP A 75 -6.96 18.20 -7.45
CA ASP A 75 -5.73 18.20 -8.23
C ASP A 75 -5.59 16.87 -8.98
N LEU A 76 -5.90 15.75 -8.32
CA LEU A 76 -6.01 14.43 -8.97
C LEU A 76 -7.09 14.41 -10.07
N LYS A 77 -8.25 15.02 -9.84
CA LYS A 77 -9.31 15.12 -10.87
C LYS A 77 -8.86 15.90 -12.10
N ASN A 78 -8.16 17.02 -11.90
CA ASN A 78 -7.60 17.82 -13.00
C ASN A 78 -6.59 17.03 -13.83
N GLU A 79 -5.91 16.07 -13.21
CA GLU A 79 -4.98 15.14 -13.84
C GLU A 79 -5.64 13.85 -14.39
N GLY A 80 -6.98 13.81 -14.42
CA GLY A 80 -7.74 12.70 -15.02
C GLY A 80 -7.94 11.49 -14.11
N PHE A 81 -7.53 11.57 -12.84
CA PHE A 81 -7.78 10.57 -11.80
C PHE A 81 -9.12 10.87 -11.12
N THR A 82 -10.21 10.62 -11.84
CA THR A 82 -11.59 10.87 -11.39
C THR A 82 -12.46 9.63 -11.55
N LEU A 83 -13.50 9.50 -10.73
CA LEU A 83 -14.48 8.42 -10.81
C LEU A 83 -15.41 8.52 -12.03
N ASP A 84 -15.46 9.68 -12.69
CA ASP A 84 -16.19 9.87 -13.95
C ASP A 84 -15.47 9.23 -15.15
N ASN A 85 -14.18 8.87 -14.98
CA ASN A 85 -13.42 8.19 -16.01
C ASN A 85 -13.91 6.74 -16.14
N LEU A 86 -14.50 6.42 -17.30
CA LEU A 86 -15.09 5.11 -17.56
C LEU A 86 -14.11 3.96 -17.37
N ALA A 87 -12.84 4.13 -17.73
CA ALA A 87 -11.82 3.08 -17.58
C ALA A 87 -11.50 2.82 -16.10
N ILE A 88 -11.42 3.88 -15.27
CA ILE A 88 -11.22 3.75 -13.82
C ILE A 88 -12.44 3.05 -13.21
N LYS A 89 -13.65 3.52 -13.53
CA LYS A 89 -14.89 2.96 -13.01
C LYS A 89 -15.01 1.46 -13.33
N GLN A 90 -14.79 1.07 -14.59
CA GLN A 90 -14.82 -0.33 -15.01
C GLN A 90 -13.74 -1.17 -14.31
N ALA A 91 -12.52 -0.64 -14.15
CA ALA A 91 -11.46 -1.36 -13.45
C ALA A 91 -11.83 -1.65 -11.99
N LEU A 92 -12.37 -0.66 -11.27
CA LEU A 92 -12.77 -0.78 -9.88
C LEU A 92 -13.99 -1.71 -9.71
N GLU A 93 -15.01 -1.59 -10.56
CA GLU A 93 -16.19 -2.47 -10.54
C GLU A 93 -15.80 -3.92 -10.82
N ASN A 94 -14.97 -4.17 -11.83
CA ASN A 94 -14.48 -5.50 -12.15
C ASN A 94 -13.66 -6.11 -11.01
N PHE A 95 -12.81 -5.30 -10.36
CA PHE A 95 -12.03 -5.75 -9.22
C PHE A 95 -12.94 -6.09 -8.04
N SER A 96 -13.84 -5.19 -7.66
CA SER A 96 -14.81 -5.39 -6.56
C SER A 96 -15.61 -6.68 -6.75
N ASN A 97 -16.15 -6.92 -7.95
CA ASN A 97 -16.92 -8.12 -8.26
C ASN A 97 -16.08 -9.40 -8.14
N LYS A 98 -14.79 -9.35 -8.47
CA LYS A 98 -13.89 -10.52 -8.44
C LYS A 98 -13.39 -10.86 -7.02
N ILE A 99 -13.19 -9.88 -6.14
CA ILE A 99 -12.67 -10.10 -4.77
C ILE A 99 -13.51 -11.15 -4.04
N ASP A 100 -14.83 -10.99 -4.04
CA ASP A 100 -15.74 -11.85 -3.26
C ASP A 100 -15.67 -13.31 -3.72
N HIS A 101 -15.48 -13.53 -5.02
CA HIS A 101 -15.41 -14.85 -5.65
C HIS A 101 -14.04 -15.53 -5.52
N CYS A 102 -13.00 -14.83 -5.03
CA CYS A 102 -11.67 -15.44 -4.86
C CYS A 102 -11.71 -16.53 -3.78
N GLN A 103 -11.33 -17.76 -4.14
CA GLN A 103 -11.37 -18.91 -3.23
C GLN A 103 -10.08 -19.09 -2.41
N ASN A 104 -9.01 -18.39 -2.77
CA ASN A 104 -7.71 -18.47 -2.10
C ASN A 104 -6.90 -17.19 -2.35
N VAL A 105 -5.81 -17.03 -1.61
CA VAL A 105 -4.91 -15.87 -1.69
C VAL A 105 -4.23 -15.76 -3.06
N THR A 106 -3.92 -16.89 -3.72
CA THR A 106 -3.33 -16.89 -5.06
C THR A 106 -4.25 -16.22 -6.09
N ASN A 107 -5.55 -16.54 -6.07
CA ASN A 107 -6.53 -15.92 -6.95
C ASN A 107 -6.67 -14.42 -6.62
N LEU A 108 -6.64 -14.05 -5.34
CA LEU A 108 -6.71 -12.66 -4.92
C LEU A 108 -5.50 -11.85 -5.42
N LEU A 109 -4.28 -12.41 -5.36
CA LEU A 109 -3.06 -11.80 -5.92
C LEU A 109 -3.14 -11.60 -7.43
N LEU A 110 -3.72 -12.55 -8.17
CA LEU A 110 -3.92 -12.40 -9.62
C LEU A 110 -4.90 -11.26 -9.95
N VAL A 111 -5.99 -11.16 -9.19
CA VAL A 111 -7.01 -10.12 -9.35
C VAL A 111 -6.44 -8.74 -8.98
N GLU A 112 -5.62 -8.68 -7.94
CA GLU A 112 -4.87 -7.49 -7.52
C GLU A 112 -3.93 -6.98 -8.61
N ALA A 113 -3.07 -7.86 -9.16
CA ALA A 113 -2.14 -7.50 -10.22
C ALA A 113 -2.86 -6.99 -11.49
N GLN A 114 -4.05 -7.52 -11.80
CA GLN A 114 -4.87 -7.05 -12.92
C GLN A 114 -5.37 -5.62 -12.71
N LEU A 115 -5.80 -5.26 -11.49
CA LEU A 115 -6.21 -3.90 -11.17
C LEU A 115 -5.01 -2.96 -11.28
N THR A 116 -3.91 -3.25 -10.59
CA THR A 116 -2.71 -2.41 -10.57
C THR A 116 -2.16 -2.15 -11.97
N LYS A 117 -2.10 -3.18 -12.82
CA LYS A 117 -1.71 -3.04 -14.23
C LYS A 117 -2.65 -2.13 -15.02
N SER A 118 -3.95 -2.23 -14.78
CA SER A 118 -4.96 -1.37 -15.43
C SER A 118 -4.80 0.08 -14.99
N LEU A 119 -4.56 0.32 -13.69
CA LEU A 119 -4.31 1.66 -13.15
C LEU A 119 -3.01 2.27 -13.69
N TYR A 120 -1.93 1.50 -13.80
CA TYR A 120 -0.70 1.98 -14.46
C TYR A 120 -0.95 2.39 -15.91
N LYS A 121 -1.71 1.59 -16.67
CA LYS A 121 -2.06 1.94 -18.05
C LYS A 121 -2.86 3.24 -18.12
N ILE A 122 -3.82 3.42 -17.21
CA ILE A 122 -4.62 4.66 -17.13
C ILE A 122 -3.75 5.85 -16.77
N ALA A 123 -2.89 5.73 -15.76
CA ALA A 123 -2.00 6.79 -15.32
C ALA A 123 -1.03 7.21 -16.44
N ALA A 124 -0.39 6.24 -17.09
CA ALA A 124 0.49 6.47 -18.23
C ALA A 124 -0.22 7.21 -19.38
N ASN A 125 -1.48 6.82 -19.69
CA ASN A 125 -2.28 7.49 -20.71
C ASN A 125 -2.65 8.92 -20.30
N ASN A 126 -3.09 9.14 -19.07
CA ASN A 126 -3.46 10.47 -18.55
C ASN A 126 -2.28 11.44 -18.59
N THR A 127 -1.07 10.94 -18.28
CA THR A 127 0.15 11.75 -18.23
C THR A 127 1.01 11.67 -19.50
N LYS A 128 0.49 11.05 -20.57
CA LYS A 128 1.11 10.93 -21.90
C LYS A 128 2.47 10.21 -21.90
N GLN A 129 2.68 9.28 -20.96
CA GLN A 129 3.85 8.40 -20.93
C GLN A 129 3.60 7.17 -21.81
N LYS A 130 4.16 7.18 -23.02
CA LYS A 130 3.99 6.07 -23.98
C LYS A 130 4.72 4.83 -23.51
N ASP A 131 4.11 3.66 -23.77
CA ASP A 131 4.72 2.34 -23.59
C ASP A 131 5.24 2.03 -22.17
N PHE A 132 4.65 2.67 -21.14
CA PHE A 132 5.01 2.43 -19.75
C PHE A 132 4.90 0.94 -19.39
N THR A 133 5.99 0.39 -18.87
CA THR A 133 6.05 -0.94 -18.29
C THR A 133 6.67 -0.85 -16.91
N ARG A 134 6.03 -1.45 -15.90
CA ARG A 134 6.55 -1.45 -14.53
C ARG A 134 7.83 -2.29 -14.45
N GLN A 135 8.95 -1.66 -14.12
CA GLN A 135 10.27 -2.27 -14.01
C GLN A 135 11.00 -1.68 -12.81
N HIS A 136 11.47 -2.54 -11.89
CA HIS A 136 12.10 -2.07 -10.64
C HIS A 136 13.50 -1.51 -10.87
N ASP A 137 14.24 -2.04 -11.84
CA ASP A 137 15.61 -1.63 -12.17
C ASP A 137 15.66 -0.53 -13.24
N SER A 138 14.49 -0.05 -13.70
CA SER A 138 14.43 1.02 -14.68
C SER A 138 14.76 2.37 -14.05
N THR A 139 15.40 3.22 -14.84
CA THR A 139 15.78 4.59 -14.48
C THR A 139 14.83 5.65 -15.04
N ASP A 140 13.71 5.26 -15.66
CA ASP A 140 12.68 6.24 -16.03
C ASP A 140 12.00 6.81 -14.79
N ASP A 141 11.65 8.11 -14.86
CA ASP A 141 11.17 8.88 -13.71
C ASP A 141 9.94 8.27 -13.05
N ALA A 142 9.01 7.71 -13.83
CA ALA A 142 7.81 7.09 -13.27
C ALA A 142 8.13 5.81 -12.49
N ASN A 143 8.97 4.92 -13.02
CA ASN A 143 9.42 3.74 -12.27
C ASN A 143 10.24 4.13 -11.04
N ALA A 144 11.11 5.14 -11.15
CA ALA A 144 11.89 5.65 -10.03
C ALA A 144 10.99 6.22 -8.91
N PHE A 145 10.00 7.04 -9.25
CA PHE A 145 9.05 7.59 -8.28
C PHE A 145 8.12 6.53 -7.70
N LEU A 146 7.67 5.54 -8.47
CA LEU A 146 6.93 4.41 -7.93
C LEU A 146 7.76 3.64 -6.90
N ASN A 147 9.05 3.38 -7.19
CA ASN A 147 9.95 2.74 -6.24
C ASN A 147 10.07 3.59 -4.96
N HIS A 148 10.42 4.87 -5.09
CA HIS A 148 10.59 5.77 -3.94
C HIS A 148 9.31 5.88 -3.11
N GLY A 149 8.18 6.15 -3.76
CA GLY A 149 6.90 6.34 -3.08
C GLY A 149 6.43 5.09 -2.33
N ASN A 150 6.74 3.90 -2.86
CA ASN A 150 6.48 2.65 -2.16
C ASN A 150 7.25 2.58 -0.83
N TYR A 151 8.52 2.99 -0.77
CA TYR A 151 9.27 3.05 0.50
C TYR A 151 8.64 4.02 1.52
N LEU A 152 8.08 5.14 1.05
CA LEU A 152 7.33 6.05 1.93
C LEU A 152 6.07 5.37 2.50
N ALA A 153 5.30 4.67 1.65
CA ALA A 153 4.12 3.92 2.10
C ALA A 153 4.49 2.77 3.05
N TYR A 154 5.60 2.07 2.81
CA TYR A 154 6.12 1.03 3.71
C TYR A 154 6.48 1.60 5.08
N GLY A 155 7.02 2.82 5.16
CA GLY A 155 7.27 3.53 6.41
C GLY A 155 6.00 3.82 7.22
N LEU A 156 4.92 4.24 6.56
CA LEU A 156 3.61 4.45 7.20
C LEU A 156 3.01 3.13 7.70
N ALA A 157 3.06 2.08 6.87
CA ALA A 157 2.56 0.75 7.22
C ALA A 157 3.33 0.14 8.40
N ALA A 158 4.67 0.20 8.38
CA ALA A 158 5.51 -0.26 9.48
C ALA A 158 5.20 0.51 10.78
N THR A 159 5.03 1.83 10.69
CA THR A 159 4.64 2.66 11.84
C THR A 159 3.29 2.22 12.42
N THR A 160 2.30 1.98 11.55
CA THR A 160 0.97 1.52 11.95
C THR A 160 1.05 0.21 12.72
N LEU A 161 1.70 -0.79 12.14
CA LEU A 161 1.84 -2.13 12.73
C LEU A 161 2.60 -2.09 14.05
N TRP A 162 3.69 -1.32 14.13
CA TRP A 162 4.46 -1.16 15.36
C TRP A 162 3.64 -0.52 16.47
N VAL A 163 2.93 0.58 16.19
CA VAL A 163 2.11 1.26 17.21
C VAL A 163 0.98 0.35 17.73
N LEU A 164 0.39 -0.47 16.86
CA LEU A 164 -0.63 -1.47 17.23
C LEU A 164 -0.06 -2.76 17.83
N GLY A 165 1.27 -2.91 17.89
CA GLY A 165 1.93 -4.09 18.46
C GLY A 165 1.80 -5.36 17.61
N ILE A 166 1.53 -5.25 16.31
CA ILE A 166 1.36 -6.40 15.40
C ILE A 166 2.67 -6.68 14.67
N PRO A 167 3.29 -7.86 14.83
CA PRO A 167 4.54 -8.17 14.14
C PRO A 167 4.37 -8.25 12.62
N HIS A 168 5.34 -7.69 11.89
CA HIS A 168 5.29 -7.56 10.43
C HIS A 168 5.24 -8.90 9.67
N GLY A 169 5.52 -10.03 10.33
CA GLY A 169 5.51 -11.37 9.74
C GLY A 169 4.11 -11.97 9.56
N PHE A 170 3.08 -11.39 10.17
CA PHE A 170 1.72 -11.96 10.17
C PHE A 170 0.87 -11.44 9.00
N ALA A 171 1.40 -11.57 7.79
CA ALA A 171 0.72 -11.17 6.55
C ALA A 171 -0.55 -11.97 6.30
N VAL A 172 -1.52 -11.34 5.66
CA VAL A 172 -2.79 -11.96 5.24
C VAL A 172 -2.81 -12.26 3.75
N MET A 173 -1.97 -11.58 2.95
CA MET A 173 -1.94 -11.72 1.50
C MET A 173 -0.53 -11.96 0.92
N HIS A 174 0.46 -11.08 1.13
CA HIS A 174 1.76 -11.11 0.44
C HIS A 174 2.79 -12.15 0.96
N GLY A 175 2.32 -13.36 1.21
CA GLY A 175 3.12 -14.57 1.37
C GLY A 175 3.66 -14.81 2.79
N LYS A 176 3.98 -16.09 3.05
CA LYS A 176 4.59 -16.57 4.30
C LYS A 176 6.13 -16.52 4.27
N THR A 177 6.73 -16.31 3.11
CA THR A 177 8.19 -16.43 2.86
C THR A 177 8.90 -15.09 2.67
N ARG A 178 8.16 -13.97 2.55
CA ARG A 178 8.74 -12.62 2.58
C ARG A 178 8.73 -12.10 4.01
N ARG A 179 9.91 -11.94 4.61
CA ARG A 179 10.02 -11.35 5.96
C ARG A 179 9.44 -9.93 5.92
N GLY A 180 8.50 -9.65 6.82
CA GLY A 180 7.83 -8.35 6.87
C GLY A 180 6.65 -8.18 5.91
N ALA A 181 6.10 -9.27 5.36
CA ALA A 181 5.06 -9.22 4.34
C ALA A 181 3.79 -8.41 4.70
N LEU A 182 3.45 -8.30 5.99
CA LEU A 182 2.29 -7.52 6.42
C LEU A 182 2.47 -6.02 6.16
N VAL A 183 3.71 -5.53 6.11
CA VAL A 183 4.00 -4.13 5.73
C VAL A 183 3.54 -3.86 4.30
N PHE A 184 3.70 -4.82 3.39
CA PHE A 184 3.22 -4.69 2.01
C PHE A 184 1.68 -4.70 1.96
N ASP A 185 1.05 -5.65 2.66
CA ASP A 185 -0.41 -5.75 2.74
C ASP A 185 -1.05 -4.43 3.21
N VAL A 186 -0.48 -3.82 4.26
CA VAL A 186 -0.99 -2.54 4.79
C VAL A 186 -0.63 -1.36 3.89
N ALA A 187 0.55 -1.34 3.27
CA ALA A 187 0.93 -0.27 2.35
C ALA A 187 0.06 -0.23 1.09
N ASP A 188 -0.38 -1.39 0.59
CA ASP A 188 -1.25 -1.49 -0.58
C ASP A 188 -2.61 -0.81 -0.37
N LEU A 189 -3.04 -0.59 0.87
CA LEU A 189 -4.23 0.21 1.19
C LEU A 189 -4.18 1.62 0.58
N ILE A 190 -2.99 2.20 0.41
CA ILE A 190 -2.84 3.58 -0.08
C ILE A 190 -2.02 3.73 -1.36
N LYS A 191 -1.16 2.75 -1.72
CA LYS A 191 -0.17 2.89 -2.80
C LYS A 191 -0.80 3.30 -4.12
N ASP A 192 -1.82 2.58 -4.56
CA ASP A 192 -2.51 2.89 -5.81
C ASP A 192 -3.32 4.20 -5.77
N THR A 193 -3.75 4.61 -4.57
CA THR A 193 -4.57 5.80 -4.42
C THR A 193 -3.72 7.06 -4.47
N LEU A 194 -2.55 7.05 -3.81
CA LEU A 194 -1.72 8.22 -3.59
C LEU A 194 -0.39 8.15 -4.34
N ILE A 195 0.38 7.07 -4.17
CA ILE A 195 1.70 6.97 -4.79
C ILE A 195 1.61 6.87 -6.31
N LEU A 196 0.71 6.03 -6.81
CA LEU A 196 0.59 5.77 -8.25
C LEU A 196 0.28 7.06 -9.03
N PRO A 197 -0.78 7.84 -8.74
CA PRO A 197 -1.05 9.06 -9.51
C PRO A 197 0.10 10.06 -9.45
N TRP A 198 0.61 10.34 -8.25
CA TRP A 198 1.65 11.35 -8.06
C TRP A 198 2.98 10.96 -8.69
N ALA A 199 3.32 9.67 -8.77
CA ALA A 199 4.52 9.23 -9.50
C ALA A 199 4.44 9.60 -11.00
N PHE A 200 3.28 9.40 -11.62
CA PHE A 200 3.11 9.74 -13.04
C PHE A 200 2.97 11.25 -13.27
N ILE A 201 2.29 11.97 -12.38
CA ILE A 201 2.13 13.43 -12.46
C ILE A 201 3.49 14.11 -12.30
N CYS A 202 4.26 13.75 -11.26
CA CYS A 202 5.58 14.32 -11.03
C CYS A 202 6.58 13.98 -12.14
N ALA A 203 6.51 12.76 -12.71
CA ALA A 203 7.32 12.40 -13.87
C ALA A 203 6.95 13.22 -15.12
N LYS A 204 5.66 13.48 -15.37
CA LYS A 204 5.21 14.39 -16.45
C LYS A 204 5.74 15.81 -16.25
N GLU A 205 5.80 16.26 -15.00
CA GLU A 205 6.27 17.59 -14.60
C GLU A 205 7.79 17.70 -14.49
N GLN A 206 8.53 16.61 -14.71
CA GLN A 206 9.98 16.53 -14.55
C GLN A 206 10.44 17.00 -13.16
N ALA A 207 9.64 16.67 -12.14
CA ALA A 207 9.96 16.98 -10.76
C ALA A 207 11.25 16.25 -10.33
N THR A 208 11.92 16.80 -9.33
CA THR A 208 13.01 16.11 -8.64
C THR A 208 12.46 15.06 -7.66
N GLU A 209 13.31 14.12 -7.25
CA GLU A 209 12.98 13.13 -6.22
C GLU A 209 12.55 13.78 -4.89
N GLN A 210 13.16 14.92 -4.53
CA GLN A 210 12.81 15.66 -3.33
C GLN A 210 11.42 16.29 -3.42
N GLU A 211 11.07 16.86 -4.58
CA GLU A 211 9.74 17.43 -4.83
C GLU A 211 8.67 16.34 -4.83
N PHE A 212 8.92 15.20 -5.50
CA PHE A 212 8.02 14.05 -5.46
C PHE A 212 7.80 13.54 -4.02
N ARG A 213 8.87 13.42 -3.23
CA ARG A 213 8.76 13.04 -1.81
C ARG A 213 7.90 14.02 -1.03
N GLN A 214 8.12 15.33 -1.20
CA GLN A 214 7.33 16.35 -0.51
C GLN A 214 5.86 16.27 -0.93
N GLN A 215 5.58 16.06 -2.21
CA GLN A 215 4.23 15.88 -2.74
C GLN A 215 3.52 14.68 -2.07
N CYS A 216 4.20 13.54 -1.96
CA CYS A 216 3.66 12.37 -1.27
C CYS A 216 3.35 12.66 0.21
N LEU A 217 4.27 13.30 0.94
CA LEU A 217 4.10 13.61 2.37
C LEU A 217 2.93 14.58 2.62
N GLN A 218 2.77 15.58 1.76
CA GLN A 218 1.62 16.49 1.82
C GLN A 218 0.31 15.72 1.61
N ASN A 219 0.25 14.85 0.59
CA ASN A 219 -0.92 14.05 0.28
C ASN A 219 -1.27 13.03 1.38
N PHE A 220 -0.26 12.42 2.02
CA PHE A 220 -0.50 11.55 3.17
C PHE A 220 -1.20 12.29 4.31
N THR A 221 -0.80 13.55 4.55
CA THR A 221 -1.39 14.40 5.59
C THR A 221 -2.80 14.84 5.19
N GLN A 222 -2.95 15.38 3.98
CA GLN A 222 -4.23 15.85 3.42
C GLN A 222 -5.31 14.77 3.44
N HIS A 223 -4.95 13.54 3.08
CA HIS A 223 -5.89 12.42 2.98
C HIS A 223 -5.92 11.52 4.22
N LYS A 224 -5.19 11.88 5.28
CA LYS A 224 -5.12 11.12 6.54
C LYS A 224 -4.76 9.65 6.31
N ALA A 225 -3.75 9.41 5.48
CA ALA A 225 -3.35 8.08 5.04
C ALA A 225 -2.96 7.18 6.23
N LEU A 226 -2.23 7.74 7.22
CA LEU A 226 -1.82 7.01 8.41
C LEU A 226 -3.04 6.66 9.30
N ASP A 227 -3.95 7.60 9.54
CA ASP A 227 -5.18 7.34 10.31
C ASP A 227 -6.01 6.24 9.64
N PHE A 228 -6.12 6.27 8.31
CA PHE A 228 -6.82 5.24 7.56
C PHE A 228 -6.17 3.85 7.73
N MET A 229 -4.84 3.74 7.64
CA MET A 229 -4.14 2.48 7.91
C MET A 229 -4.39 1.98 9.33
N PHE A 230 -4.37 2.87 10.33
CA PHE A 230 -4.69 2.51 11.71
C PHE A 230 -6.10 1.92 11.82
N GLU A 231 -7.11 2.62 11.31
CA GLU A 231 -8.49 2.14 11.41
C GLU A 231 -8.71 0.84 10.63
N ALA A 232 -8.11 0.68 9.45
CA ALA A 232 -8.15 -0.55 8.68
C ALA A 232 -7.59 -1.76 9.46
N VAL A 233 -6.39 -1.60 10.05
CA VAL A 233 -5.73 -2.67 10.81
C VAL A 233 -6.46 -2.95 12.13
N LYS A 234 -6.90 -1.91 12.85
CA LYS A 234 -7.71 -2.09 14.06
C LYS A 234 -9.01 -2.84 13.78
N GLN A 235 -9.72 -2.46 12.71
CA GLN A 235 -10.95 -3.11 12.31
C GLN A 235 -10.72 -4.60 12.05
N ALA A 236 -9.71 -4.94 11.23
CA ALA A 236 -9.35 -6.33 10.96
C ALA A 236 -8.94 -7.11 12.23
N SER A 237 -8.17 -6.49 13.14
CA SER A 237 -7.82 -7.09 14.44
C SER A 237 -9.04 -7.38 15.31
N LEU A 238 -9.98 -6.44 15.41
CA LEU A 238 -11.11 -6.52 16.33
C LEU A 238 -12.20 -7.45 15.80
N GLU A 239 -12.57 -7.32 14.52
CA GLU A 239 -13.55 -8.19 13.86
C GLU A 239 -13.03 -9.62 13.68
N GLY A 240 -11.71 -9.78 13.54
CA GLY A 240 -11.08 -11.10 13.41
C GLY A 240 -11.36 -12.04 14.58
N LYS A 241 -11.71 -11.51 15.77
CA LYS A 241 -12.12 -12.31 16.93
C LYS A 241 -13.45 -13.05 16.71
N ASP A 242 -14.31 -12.49 15.86
CA ASP A 242 -15.69 -12.95 15.63
C ASP A 242 -15.84 -13.70 14.27
N LEU A 243 -14.74 -13.92 13.55
CA LEU A 243 -14.71 -14.56 12.21
C LEU A 243 -14.81 -16.09 12.20
#